data_AF-A0ABD4B3Q5-F1
#
_entry.id   AF-A0ABD4B3Q5-F1
#
_cell.length_a   1.000
_cell.length_b   1.000
_cell.length_c   1.000
_cell.angle_alpha   90.00
_cell.angle_beta   90.00
_cell.angle_gamma   90.00
#
_symmetry.space_group_name_H-M   'P 1'
#
loop_
_entity.id
_entity.type
_entity.pdbx_description
1 polymer ?
#
loop_
_entity_poly.entity_id
_entity_poly.type
_entity_poly.pdbx_seq_one_letter_code
_entity_poly.pdbx_strand_id
1 'polypeptide(L)'
;AYKDCVSQAKTEAEKKECEKLLTPEAKKLLEEEAKKSVKAYLDCVSQAKTEAEKKECEKLLTPEAKKKLEEAKKSVKAYLDCVSQAKTEAEKKECEKLLTPEAKKLLEQQALDCLKNAKTEAEKKRCVKDLPKDLQKKVLAKESVKAYLDCVSRARNEKEKKECEKLLTPEAKKLLEEAKESLKAYKDCVSQAKTEAEKKECEKLLTPEAKKLLEEEAKKSVKA
;
A
#
# COMPACT_ATOMS: atom_id res chain seq x y z
N ALA A 1 -23.80 -1.14 -23.73
CA ALA A 1 -23.17 -2.20 -24.54
C ALA A 1 -22.12 -2.99 -23.75
N TYR A 2 -20.92 -2.47 -23.48
CA TYR A 2 -19.88 -3.22 -22.76
C TYR A 2 -20.30 -3.63 -21.35
N LYS A 3 -20.76 -2.69 -20.53
CA LYS A 3 -21.22 -2.96 -19.15
C LYS A 3 -22.35 -3.98 -19.10
N ASP A 4 -23.30 -3.87 -20.04
CA ASP A 4 -24.42 -4.82 -20.15
C ASP A 4 -23.93 -6.21 -20.54
N CYS A 5 -22.99 -6.32 -21.49
CA CYS A 5 -22.36 -7.58 -21.87
C CYS A 5 -21.62 -8.23 -20.68
N VAL A 6 -20.78 -7.46 -19.97
CA VAL A 6 -20.03 -7.97 -18.80
C VAL A 6 -20.94 -8.38 -17.66
N SER A 7 -22.09 -7.70 -17.48
CA SER A 7 -23.07 -8.06 -16.45
C SER A 7 -23.75 -9.41 -16.71
N GLN A 8 -23.83 -9.84 -17.98
CA GLN A 8 -24.43 -11.11 -18.39
C GLN A 8 -23.40 -12.24 -18.52
N ALA A 9 -22.11 -11.90 -18.68
CA ALA A 9 -21.03 -12.86 -18.86
C ALA A 9 -20.75 -13.68 -17.58
N LYS A 10 -20.79 -15.01 -17.70
CA LYS A 10 -20.59 -15.95 -16.58
C LYS A 10 -19.16 -16.47 -16.50
N THR A 11 -18.41 -16.38 -17.59
CA THR A 11 -17.05 -16.92 -17.72
C THR A 11 -16.04 -15.82 -18.10
N GLU A 12 -14.75 -16.07 -17.86
CA GLU A 12 -13.68 -15.16 -18.31
C GLU A 12 -13.62 -15.05 -19.84
N ALA A 13 -13.96 -16.13 -20.56
CA ALA A 13 -14.02 -16.15 -22.01
C ALA A 13 -15.10 -15.19 -22.55
N GLU A 14 -16.32 -15.24 -21.99
CA GLU A 14 -17.40 -14.32 -22.36
C GLU A 14 -17.04 -12.86 -22.06
N LYS A 15 -16.35 -12.59 -20.94
CA LYS A 15 -15.87 -11.23 -20.63
C LYS A 15 -14.83 -10.73 -21.62
N LYS A 16 -13.94 -11.60 -22.12
CA LYS A 16 -12.98 -11.27 -23.18
C LYS A 16 -13.68 -10.99 -24.52
N GLU A 17 -14.77 -11.70 -24.83
CA GLU A 17 -15.61 -11.36 -25.99
C GLU A 17 -16.26 -9.98 -25.82
N CYS A 18 -16.75 -9.64 -24.62
CA CYS A 18 -17.26 -8.30 -24.35
C CYS A 18 -16.20 -7.21 -24.54
N GLU A 19 -14.93 -7.47 -24.18
CA GLU A 19 -13.83 -6.53 -24.41
C GLU A 19 -13.63 -6.21 -25.91
N LYS A 20 -14.07 -7.06 -26.86
CA LYS A 20 -14.02 -6.74 -28.30
C LYS A 20 -14.97 -5.61 -28.71
N LEU A 21 -15.99 -5.33 -27.90
CA LEU A 21 -16.93 -4.22 -28.10
C LEU A 21 -16.33 -2.86 -27.74
N LEU A 22 -15.17 -2.84 -27.08
CA LEU A 22 -14.48 -1.62 -26.66
C LEU A 22 -13.51 -1.13 -27.74
N THR A 23 -13.50 0.18 -27.97
CA THR A 23 -12.44 0.83 -28.74
C THR A 23 -11.10 0.75 -27.99
N PRO A 24 -9.96 0.89 -28.67
CA PRO A 24 -8.65 0.94 -28.01
C PRO A 24 -8.57 1.99 -26.89
N GLU A 25 -9.16 3.17 -27.11
CA GLU A 25 -9.23 4.25 -26.13
C GLU A 25 -10.04 3.84 -24.90
N ALA A 26 -11.20 3.21 -25.10
CA ALA A 26 -12.05 2.74 -24.02
C ALA A 26 -11.39 1.62 -23.21
N LYS A 27 -10.65 0.70 -23.87
CA LYS A 27 -9.85 -0.32 -23.19
C LYS A 27 -8.78 0.29 -22.30
N LYS A 28 -8.07 1.31 -22.81
CA LYS A 28 -7.02 2.00 -22.05
C LYS A 28 -7.60 2.71 -20.82
N LEU A 29 -8.75 3.37 -20.96
CA LEU A 29 -9.44 4.01 -19.83
C LEU A 29 -9.88 2.99 -18.78
N LEU A 30 -10.44 1.86 -19.21
CA LEU A 30 -10.87 0.78 -18.33
C LEU A 30 -9.69 0.15 -17.59
N GLU A 31 -8.55 -0.04 -18.27
CA GLU A 31 -7.32 -0.52 -17.64
C GLU A 31 -6.81 0.46 -16.57
N GLU A 32 -6.79 1.76 -16.87
CA GLU A 32 -6.37 2.78 -15.92
C GLU A 32 -7.33 2.87 -14.71
N GLU A 33 -8.64 2.71 -14.93
CA GLU A 33 -9.63 2.62 -13.85
C GLU A 33 -9.40 1.38 -12.97
N ALA A 34 -9.13 0.22 -13.58
CA ALA A 34 -8.81 -1.00 -12.86
C ALA A 34 -7.52 -0.86 -12.04
N LYS A 35 -6.45 -0.24 -12.59
CA LYS A 35 -5.22 0.06 -11.84
C LYS A 35 -5.47 0.98 -10.66
N LYS A 36 -6.29 2.03 -10.83
CA LYS A 36 -6.68 2.93 -9.72
C LYS A 36 -7.45 2.18 -8.64
N SER A 37 -8.39 1.32 -9.02
CA SER A 37 -9.15 0.49 -8.08
C SER A 37 -8.24 -0.49 -7.33
N VAL A 38 -7.30 -1.17 -8.00
CA VAL A 38 -6.29 -2.02 -7.34
C VAL A 38 -5.41 -1.20 -6.40
N LYS A 39 -4.97 -0.01 -6.81
CA LYS A 39 -4.17 0.88 -5.96
C LYS A 39 -4.94 1.26 -4.69
N ALA A 40 -6.22 1.63 -4.81
CA ALA A 40 -7.10 1.99 -3.71
C ALA A 40 -7.36 0.80 -2.77
N TYR A 41 -7.61 -0.39 -3.32
CA TYR A 41 -7.72 -1.63 -2.55
C TYR A 41 -6.46 -1.88 -1.71
N LEU A 42 -5.28 -1.80 -2.32
CA LEU A 42 -4.03 -1.99 -1.61
C LEU A 42 -3.87 -0.89 -0.52
N ASP A 43 -4.11 0.38 -0.82
CA ASP A 43 -4.02 1.44 0.19
C ASP A 43 -4.97 1.21 1.38
N CYS A 44 -6.19 0.72 1.12
CA CYS A 44 -7.15 0.34 2.14
C CYS A 44 -6.64 -0.84 3.00
N VAL A 45 -6.21 -1.93 2.37
CA VAL A 45 -5.68 -3.12 3.07
C VAL A 45 -4.47 -2.77 3.94
N SER A 46 -3.62 -1.82 3.52
CA SER A 46 -2.47 -1.38 4.30
C SER A 46 -2.80 -0.64 5.61
N GLN A 47 -4.05 -0.18 5.72
CA GLN A 47 -4.60 0.54 6.88
C GLN A 47 -5.51 -0.35 7.73
N ALA A 48 -6.11 -1.38 7.14
CA ALA A 48 -6.97 -2.34 7.82
C ALA A 48 -6.25 -3.01 9.01
N LYS A 49 -6.87 -2.97 10.18
CA LYS A 49 -6.37 -3.59 11.41
C LYS A 49 -6.92 -5.01 11.58
N THR A 50 -8.11 -5.24 11.06
CA THR A 50 -8.90 -6.47 11.19
C THR A 50 -9.19 -7.10 9.83
N GLU A 51 -9.48 -8.40 9.83
CA GLU A 51 -9.93 -9.13 8.64
C GLU A 51 -11.28 -8.59 8.12
N ALA A 52 -12.13 -8.05 9.01
CA ALA A 52 -13.37 -7.41 8.61
C ALA A 52 -13.12 -6.16 7.76
N GLU A 53 -12.21 -5.27 8.19
CA GLU A 53 -11.82 -4.10 7.40
C GLU A 53 -11.18 -4.50 6.06
N LYS A 54 -10.36 -5.57 6.02
CA LYS A 54 -9.81 -6.08 4.76
C LYS A 54 -10.91 -6.55 3.80
N LYS A 55 -11.94 -7.23 4.30
CA LYS A 55 -13.12 -7.62 3.49
C LYS A 55 -13.91 -6.41 3.00
N GLU A 56 -14.02 -5.35 3.79
CA GLU A 56 -14.62 -4.09 3.32
C GLU A 56 -13.78 -3.47 2.19
N CYS A 57 -12.45 -3.53 2.25
CA CYS A 57 -11.59 -3.08 1.16
C CYS A 57 -11.85 -3.84 -0.16
N GLU A 58 -12.17 -5.14 -0.11
CA GLU A 58 -12.47 -5.93 -1.31
C GLU A 58 -13.71 -5.41 -2.07
N LYS A 59 -14.60 -4.68 -1.40
CA LYS A 59 -15.76 -4.02 -2.05
C LYS A 59 -15.35 -2.89 -3.01
N LEU A 60 -14.13 -2.36 -2.87
CA LEU A 60 -13.57 -1.35 -3.78
C LEU A 60 -13.18 -1.93 -5.14
N LEU A 61 -13.06 -3.26 -5.25
CA LEU A 61 -12.60 -3.93 -6.46
C LEU A 61 -13.73 -4.19 -7.44
N THR A 62 -13.64 -3.60 -8.63
CA THR A 62 -14.44 -3.98 -9.79
C THR A 62 -14.00 -5.36 -10.32
N PRO A 63 -14.82 -6.06 -11.13
CA PRO A 63 -14.40 -7.31 -11.78
C PRO A 63 -13.08 -7.17 -12.56
N GLU A 64 -12.87 -6.05 -13.23
CA GLU A 64 -11.66 -5.73 -13.99
C GLU A 64 -10.47 -5.51 -13.06
N ALA A 65 -10.68 -4.83 -11.93
CA ALA A 65 -9.66 -4.66 -10.89
C ALA A 65 -9.28 -5.99 -10.23
N LYS A 66 -10.24 -6.90 -10.00
CA LYS A 66 -9.94 -8.26 -9.51
C LYS A 66 -9.05 -9.03 -10.48
N LYS A 67 -9.35 -8.97 -11.79
CA LYS A 67 -8.49 -9.56 -12.84
C LYS A 67 -7.08 -8.98 -12.79
N LYS A 68 -6.94 -7.65 -12.69
CA LYS A 68 -5.64 -6.98 -12.54
C LYS A 68 -4.90 -7.37 -11.27
N LEU A 69 -5.60 -7.53 -10.15
CA LEU A 69 -5.01 -7.98 -8.89
C LEU A 69 -4.49 -9.43 -9.01
N GLU A 70 -5.23 -10.31 -9.70
CA GLU A 70 -4.76 -11.67 -10.00
C GLU A 70 -3.54 -11.69 -10.95
N GLU A 71 -3.49 -10.80 -11.95
CA GLU A 71 -2.29 -10.60 -12.78
C GLU A 71 -1.09 -10.17 -11.92
N ALA A 72 -1.29 -9.23 -10.99
CA ALA A 72 -0.25 -8.80 -10.05
C ALA A 72 0.21 -9.95 -9.13
N LYS A 73 -0.70 -10.79 -8.61
CA LYS A 73 -0.35 -11.98 -7.81
C LYS A 73 0.49 -12.98 -8.61
N LYS A 74 0.14 -13.23 -9.88
CA LYS A 74 0.92 -14.10 -10.78
C LYS A 74 2.32 -13.53 -11.04
N SER A 75 2.41 -12.22 -11.26
CA SER A 75 3.69 -11.50 -11.42
C SER A 75 4.57 -11.61 -10.16
N VAL A 76 4.00 -11.43 -8.96
CA VAL A 76 4.72 -11.65 -7.69
C VAL A 76 5.20 -13.09 -7.56
N LYS A 77 4.37 -14.08 -7.87
CA LYS A 77 4.77 -15.48 -7.83
C LYS A 77 5.93 -15.77 -8.78
N ALA A 78 5.82 -15.33 -10.05
CA ALA A 78 6.88 -15.50 -11.04
C ALA A 78 8.20 -14.83 -10.61
N TYR A 79 8.11 -13.65 -9.98
CA TYR A 79 9.26 -12.97 -9.40
C TYR A 79 9.92 -13.81 -8.29
N LEU A 80 9.14 -14.31 -7.32
CA LEU A 80 9.66 -15.12 -6.23
C LEU A 80 10.28 -16.44 -6.73
N ASP A 81 9.64 -17.10 -7.70
CA ASP A 81 10.16 -18.32 -8.33
C ASP A 81 11.51 -18.04 -9.03
N CYS A 82 11.62 -16.91 -9.73
CA CYS A 82 12.85 -16.45 -10.37
C CYS A 82 13.96 -16.12 -9.35
N VAL A 83 13.65 -15.31 -8.33
CA VAL A 83 14.63 -14.90 -7.30
C VAL A 83 15.13 -16.08 -6.48
N SER A 84 14.29 -17.10 -6.28
CA SER A 84 14.68 -18.33 -5.58
C SER A 84 15.78 -19.12 -6.30
N GLN A 85 15.86 -18.98 -7.63
CA GLN A 85 16.83 -19.65 -8.49
C GLN A 85 18.05 -18.76 -8.82
N ALA A 86 17.89 -17.45 -8.74
CA ALA A 86 18.94 -16.48 -9.03
C ALA A 86 20.12 -16.58 -8.05
N LYS A 87 21.34 -16.76 -8.59
CA LYS A 87 22.57 -16.88 -7.80
C LYS A 87 23.33 -15.57 -7.67
N THR A 88 23.11 -14.66 -8.62
CA THR A 88 23.80 -13.38 -8.72
C THR A 88 22.83 -12.20 -8.57
N GLU A 89 23.38 -11.05 -8.21
CA GLU A 89 22.63 -9.79 -8.16
C GLU A 89 22.07 -9.38 -9.54
N ALA A 90 22.80 -9.69 -10.61
CA ALA A 90 22.36 -9.40 -11.98
C ALA A 90 21.11 -10.23 -12.34
N GLU A 91 21.09 -11.52 -12.03
CA GLU A 91 19.92 -12.38 -12.24
C GLU A 91 18.72 -11.89 -11.42
N LYS A 92 18.93 -11.47 -10.17
CA LYS A 92 17.86 -10.88 -9.35
C LYS A 92 17.27 -9.62 -9.97
N LYS A 93 18.10 -8.73 -10.52
CA LYS A 93 17.64 -7.54 -11.24
C LYS A 93 16.84 -7.88 -12.49
N GLU A 94 17.19 -8.95 -13.19
CA GLU A 94 16.37 -9.44 -14.31
C GLU A 94 15.01 -9.95 -13.83
N CYS A 95 14.95 -10.66 -12.70
CA CYS A 95 13.68 -11.06 -12.08
C CYS A 95 12.81 -9.84 -11.75
N GLU A 96 13.37 -8.72 -11.29
CA GLU A 96 12.61 -7.51 -10.96
C GLU A 96 11.82 -6.94 -12.16
N LYS A 97 12.21 -7.25 -13.40
CA LYS A 97 11.45 -6.87 -14.61
C LYS A 97 10.10 -7.57 -14.72
N LEU A 98 9.92 -8.69 -14.02
CA LEU A 98 8.65 -9.41 -13.95
C LEU A 98 7.61 -8.65 -13.11
N LEU A 99 8.04 -7.73 -12.24
CA LEU A 99 7.17 -7.01 -11.32
C LEU A 99 6.58 -5.75 -11.97
N THR A 100 5.25 -5.75 -12.18
CA THR A 100 4.51 -4.52 -12.48
C THR A 100 4.45 -3.59 -11.25
N PRO A 101 4.10 -2.30 -11.40
CA PRO A 101 3.92 -1.40 -10.25
C PRO A 101 2.93 -1.94 -9.21
N GLU A 102 1.84 -2.56 -9.66
CA GLU A 102 0.82 -3.19 -8.80
C GLU A 102 1.40 -4.41 -8.07
N ALA A 103 2.20 -5.23 -8.76
CA ALA A 103 2.89 -6.38 -8.17
C ALA A 103 3.93 -5.94 -7.12
N LYS A 104 4.71 -4.89 -7.39
CA LYS A 104 5.65 -4.31 -6.41
C LYS A 104 4.91 -3.84 -5.15
N LYS A 105 3.77 -3.17 -5.31
CA LYS A 105 2.96 -2.70 -4.18
C LYS A 105 2.33 -3.87 -3.40
N LEU A 106 1.87 -4.91 -4.09
CA LEU A 106 1.37 -6.13 -3.44
C LEU A 106 2.48 -6.86 -2.65
N LEU A 107 3.67 -6.96 -3.23
CA LEU A 107 4.84 -7.56 -2.59
C LEU A 107 5.29 -6.76 -1.35
N GLU A 108 5.26 -5.43 -1.42
CA GLU A 108 5.50 -4.54 -0.27
C GLU A 108 4.55 -4.88 0.90
N GLN A 109 3.27 -5.11 0.59
CA GLN A 109 2.27 -5.44 1.60
C GLN A 109 2.45 -6.82 2.20
N GLN A 110 2.73 -7.83 1.37
CA GLN A 110 3.02 -9.18 1.86
C GLN A 110 4.21 -9.18 2.82
N ALA A 111 5.24 -8.40 2.53
CA ALA A 111 6.39 -8.24 3.42
C ALA A 111 6.00 -7.54 4.73
N LEU A 112 5.20 -6.47 4.68
CA LEU A 112 4.72 -5.77 5.89
C LEU A 112 3.80 -6.66 6.75
N ASP A 113 2.91 -7.45 6.15
CA ASP A 113 2.07 -8.42 6.86
C ASP A 113 2.93 -9.56 7.47
N CYS A 114 3.97 -10.00 6.78
CA CYS A 114 4.93 -10.97 7.33
C CYS A 114 5.66 -10.39 8.56
N LEU A 115 6.20 -9.16 8.45
CA LEU A 115 6.92 -8.48 9.53
C LEU A 115 6.02 -8.21 10.75
N LYS A 116 4.73 -7.92 10.53
CA LYS A 116 3.74 -7.77 11.62
C LYS A 116 3.65 -9.01 12.51
N ASN A 117 3.87 -10.20 11.95
CA ASN A 117 3.74 -11.47 12.64
C ASN A 117 5.10 -12.07 13.08
N ALA A 118 6.21 -11.54 12.57
CA ALA A 118 7.55 -12.01 12.89
C ALA A 118 7.92 -11.70 14.36
N LYS A 119 8.33 -12.72 15.12
CA LYS A 119 8.72 -12.58 16.54
C LYS A 119 10.22 -12.49 16.73
N THR A 120 10.98 -13.02 15.77
CA THR A 120 12.44 -13.11 15.82
C THR A 120 13.10 -12.37 14.67
N GLU A 121 14.35 -11.96 14.87
CA GLU A 121 15.16 -11.35 13.80
C GLU A 121 15.36 -12.28 12.60
N ALA A 122 15.35 -13.60 12.82
CA ALA A 122 15.41 -14.58 11.75
C ALA A 122 14.15 -14.58 10.88
N GLU A 123 12.97 -14.49 11.49
CA GLU A 123 11.70 -14.35 10.77
C GLU A 123 11.62 -13.03 10.02
N LYS A 124 12.03 -11.92 10.65
CA LYS A 124 12.07 -10.61 9.98
C LYS A 124 12.97 -10.63 8.75
N LYS A 125 14.16 -11.21 8.86
CA LYS A 125 15.08 -11.37 7.72
C LYS A 125 14.47 -12.18 6.60
N ARG A 126 13.68 -13.23 6.90
CA ARG A 126 12.97 -14.02 5.88
C ARG A 126 11.91 -13.19 5.16
N CYS A 127 11.16 -12.34 5.87
CA CYS A 127 10.13 -11.49 5.26
C CYS A 127 10.67 -10.52 4.20
N VAL A 128 11.95 -10.14 4.29
CA VAL A 128 12.56 -9.15 3.39
C VAL A 128 13.67 -9.70 2.50
N LYS A 129 13.99 -11.00 2.59
CA LYS A 129 15.16 -11.61 1.93
C LYS A 129 15.08 -11.52 0.41
N ASP A 130 13.92 -11.83 -0.13
CA ASP A 130 13.71 -11.98 -1.57
C ASP A 130 13.08 -10.72 -2.21
N LEU A 131 13.10 -9.59 -1.49
CA LEU A 131 12.61 -8.31 -2.01
C LEU A 131 13.67 -7.63 -2.89
N PRO A 132 13.24 -6.83 -3.88
CA PRO A 132 14.12 -5.87 -4.55
C PRO A 132 14.80 -4.97 -3.52
N LYS A 133 16.08 -4.60 -3.72
CA LYS A 133 16.85 -3.83 -2.71
C LYS A 133 16.16 -2.52 -2.31
N ASP A 134 15.63 -1.78 -3.27
CA ASP A 134 14.93 -0.52 -3.00
C ASP A 134 13.62 -0.76 -2.23
N LEU A 135 12.92 -1.85 -2.54
CA LEU A 135 11.69 -2.23 -1.85
C LEU A 135 11.97 -2.69 -0.43
N GLN A 136 13.04 -3.45 -0.21
CA GLN A 136 13.50 -3.87 1.10
C GLN A 136 13.77 -2.67 2.02
N LYS A 137 14.54 -1.69 1.54
CA LYS A 137 14.81 -0.45 2.30
C LYS A 137 13.51 0.28 2.66
N LYS A 138 12.58 0.40 1.69
CA LYS A 138 11.29 1.05 1.89
C LYS A 138 10.43 0.33 2.94
N VAL A 139 10.34 -1.01 2.87
CA VAL A 139 9.58 -1.82 3.83
C VAL A 139 10.15 -1.67 5.25
N LEU A 140 11.48 -1.75 5.40
CA LEU A 140 12.14 -1.58 6.69
C LEU A 140 11.95 -0.16 7.26
N ALA A 141 12.01 0.87 6.42
CA ALA A 141 11.73 2.24 6.83
C ALA A 141 10.28 2.39 7.35
N LYS A 142 9.30 1.79 6.67
CA LYS A 142 7.90 1.79 7.10
C LYS A 142 7.67 1.05 8.41
N GLU A 143 8.33 -0.09 8.60
CA GLU A 143 8.28 -0.83 9.87
C GLU A 143 8.89 -0.01 11.01
N SER A 144 10.03 0.64 10.77
CA SER A 144 10.69 1.52 11.74
C SER A 144 9.84 2.74 12.12
N VAL A 145 9.18 3.40 11.15
CA VAL A 145 8.20 4.47 11.43
C VAL A 145 7.04 3.95 12.27
N LYS A 146 6.51 2.75 11.95
CA LYS A 146 5.43 2.15 12.74
C LYS A 146 5.87 1.89 14.19
N ALA A 147 7.05 1.31 14.38
CA ALA A 147 7.60 1.06 15.72
C ALA A 147 7.81 2.36 16.52
N TYR A 148 8.26 3.43 15.85
CA TYR A 148 8.35 4.76 16.44
C TYR A 148 6.98 5.27 16.89
N LEU A 149 5.95 5.18 16.05
CA LEU A 149 4.60 5.62 16.40
C LEU A 149 4.00 4.83 17.56
N ASP A 150 4.16 3.50 17.54
CA ASP A 150 3.73 2.64 18.64
C ASP A 150 4.44 3.02 19.95
N CYS A 151 5.74 3.32 19.91
CA CYS A 151 6.51 3.81 21.07
C CYS A 151 6.01 5.17 21.56
N VAL A 152 5.86 6.15 20.66
CA VAL A 152 5.41 7.52 20.97
C VAL A 152 3.97 7.54 21.53
N SER A 153 3.12 6.61 21.10
CA SER A 153 1.75 6.46 21.63
C SER A 153 1.71 6.08 23.11
N ARG A 154 2.77 5.45 23.61
CA ARG A 154 2.92 4.97 25.00
C ARG A 154 3.75 5.92 25.86
N ALA A 155 4.54 6.79 25.23
CA ALA A 155 5.39 7.76 25.90
C ALA A 155 4.55 8.81 26.66
N ARG A 156 4.86 9.01 27.93
CA ARG A 156 4.20 9.93 28.87
C ARG A 156 4.88 11.29 28.93
N ASN A 157 6.13 11.40 28.49
CA ASN A 157 6.92 12.62 28.58
C ASN A 157 7.85 12.79 27.36
N GLU A 158 8.44 13.98 27.20
CA GLU A 158 9.34 14.30 26.09
C GLU A 158 10.63 13.48 26.10
N LYS A 159 11.10 13.05 27.28
CA LYS A 159 12.30 12.21 27.40
C LYS A 159 12.06 10.84 26.78
N GLU A 160 10.91 10.21 27.05
CA GLU A 160 10.51 8.94 26.45
C GLU A 160 10.29 9.06 24.94
N LYS A 161 9.73 10.17 24.46
CA LYS A 161 9.59 10.41 23.00
C LYS A 161 10.95 10.49 22.30
N LYS A 162 11.93 11.16 22.91
CA LYS A 162 13.31 11.21 22.38
C LYS A 162 13.97 9.83 22.34
N GLU A 163 13.69 8.96 23.31
CA GLU A 163 14.15 7.57 23.27
C GLU A 163 13.50 6.81 22.11
N CYS A 164 12.22 7.05 21.79
CA CYS A 164 11.57 6.46 20.63
C CYS A 164 12.23 6.85 19.30
N GLU A 165 12.78 8.06 19.18
CA GLU A 165 13.47 8.51 17.94
C GLU A 165 14.70 7.66 17.60
N LYS A 166 15.27 6.93 18.57
CA LYS A 166 16.37 5.98 18.33
C LYS A 166 15.94 4.75 17.54
N LEU A 167 14.64 4.47 17.47
CA LEU A 167 14.08 3.39 16.63
C LEU A 167 14.09 3.72 15.15
N LEU A 168 14.24 5.01 14.80
CA LEU A 168 14.19 5.48 13.41
C LEU A 168 15.55 5.36 12.73
N THR A 169 15.58 4.60 11.62
CA THR A 169 16.70 4.65 10.67
C THR A 169 16.73 6.00 9.93
N PRO A 170 17.84 6.41 9.30
CA PRO A 170 17.87 7.64 8.50
C PRO A 170 16.77 7.70 7.41
N GLU A 171 16.51 6.57 6.75
CA GLU A 171 15.43 6.44 5.77
C GLU A 171 14.05 6.59 6.41
N ALA A 172 13.83 6.01 7.60
CA ALA A 172 12.59 6.16 8.36
C ALA A 172 12.37 7.59 8.85
N LYS A 173 13.43 8.29 9.27
CA LYS A 173 13.36 9.72 9.64
C LYS A 173 12.91 10.55 8.44
N LYS A 174 13.50 10.33 7.26
CA LYS A 174 13.10 11.04 6.04
C LYS A 174 11.62 10.78 5.69
N LEU A 175 11.18 9.52 5.78
CA LEU A 175 9.79 9.15 5.52
C LEU A 175 8.82 9.78 6.55
N LEU A 176 9.23 9.84 7.82
CA LEU A 176 8.45 10.46 8.88
C LEU A 176 8.32 11.98 8.68
N GLU A 177 9.39 12.66 8.27
CA GLU A 177 9.35 14.09 7.97
C GLU A 177 8.44 14.38 6.76
N GLU A 178 8.54 13.61 5.67
CA GLU A 178 7.63 13.74 4.51
C GLU A 178 6.16 13.55 4.94
N ALA A 179 5.88 12.60 5.83
CA ALA A 179 4.55 12.36 6.36
C ALA A 179 4.05 13.53 7.24
N LYS A 180 4.94 14.17 8.02
CA LYS A 180 4.60 15.37 8.81
C LYS A 180 4.30 16.57 7.90
N GLU A 181 5.07 16.76 6.83
CA GLU A 181 4.82 17.81 5.84
C GLU A 181 3.48 17.61 5.13
N SER A 182 3.19 16.38 4.69
CA SER A 182 1.90 15.98 4.11
C SER A 182 0.73 16.24 5.06
N LEU A 183 0.90 15.92 6.35
CA LEU A 183 -0.11 16.17 7.39
C LEU A 183 -0.32 17.67 7.65
N LYS A 184 0.75 18.47 7.61
CA LYS A 184 0.66 19.94 7.72
C LYS A 184 -0.14 20.51 6.54
N ALA A 185 0.20 20.12 5.31
CA ALA A 185 -0.52 20.55 4.11
C ALA A 185 -2.02 20.17 4.17
N TYR A 186 -2.33 18.97 4.67
CA TYR A 186 -3.71 18.56 4.91
C TYR A 186 -4.43 19.46 5.92
N LYS A 187 -3.82 19.75 7.08
CA LYS A 187 -4.42 20.63 8.10
C LYS A 187 -4.66 22.04 7.56
N ASP A 188 -3.70 22.58 6.81
CA ASP A 188 -3.82 23.90 6.19
C ASP A 188 -4.98 23.93 5.18
N CYS A 189 -5.08 22.90 4.33
CA CYS A 189 -6.18 22.75 3.37
C CYS A 189 -7.55 22.65 4.07
N VAL A 190 -7.67 21.79 5.08
CA VAL A 190 -8.92 21.58 5.84
C VAL A 190 -9.34 22.85 6.59
N SER A 191 -8.39 23.67 7.04
CA SER A 191 -8.69 24.95 7.70
C SER A 191 -9.38 25.97 6.78
N GLN A 192 -9.13 25.87 5.47
CA GLN A 192 -9.69 26.76 4.44
C GLN A 192 -10.94 26.18 3.78
N ALA A 193 -11.14 24.86 3.86
CA ALA A 193 -12.28 24.16 3.27
C ALA A 193 -13.61 24.54 3.95
N LYS A 194 -14.59 24.98 3.16
CA LYS A 194 -15.91 25.41 3.63
C LYS A 194 -16.97 24.31 3.55
N THR A 195 -16.72 23.29 2.72
CA THR A 195 -17.63 22.18 2.45
C THR A 195 -16.99 20.84 2.76
N GLU A 196 -17.82 19.81 2.97
CA GLU A 196 -17.34 18.43 3.15
C GLU A 196 -16.63 17.90 1.89
N ALA A 197 -17.09 18.33 0.70
CA ALA A 197 -16.45 17.98 -0.56
C ALA A 197 -15.01 18.50 -0.63
N GLU A 198 -14.78 19.77 -0.27
CA GLU A 198 -13.43 20.33 -0.20
C GLU A 198 -12.55 19.63 0.83
N LYS A 199 -13.10 19.25 1.99
CA LYS A 199 -12.36 18.46 3.00
C LYS A 199 -11.94 17.09 2.48
N LYS A 200 -12.82 16.41 1.74
CA LYS A 200 -12.50 15.13 1.08
C LYS A 200 -11.40 15.28 0.02
N GLU A 201 -11.39 16.40 -0.71
CA GLU A 201 -10.29 16.69 -1.63
C GLU A 201 -8.97 16.89 -0.90
N CYS A 202 -8.96 17.53 0.28
CA CYS A 202 -7.77 17.67 1.12
C CYS A 202 -7.19 16.30 1.53
N GLU A 203 -8.01 15.27 1.76
CA GLU A 203 -7.51 13.92 2.12
C GLU A 203 -6.60 13.29 1.06
N LYS A 204 -6.66 13.77 -0.20
CA LYS A 204 -5.75 13.35 -1.27
C LYS A 204 -4.31 13.81 -1.04
N LEU A 205 -4.10 14.83 -0.19
CA LEU A 205 -2.77 15.32 0.20
C LEU A 205 -2.08 14.37 1.19
N LEU A 206 -2.84 13.52 1.88
CA LEU A 206 -2.32 12.63 2.90
C LEU A 206 -1.70 11.37 2.28
N THR A 207 -0.41 11.14 2.55
CA THR A 207 0.23 9.85 2.34
C THR A 207 -0.33 8.80 3.32
N PRO A 208 -0.23 7.49 3.03
CA PRO A 208 -0.64 6.45 3.98
C PRO A 208 0.03 6.60 5.36
N GLU A 209 1.29 7.03 5.39
CA GLU A 209 2.04 7.31 6.60
C GLU A 209 1.50 8.56 7.33
N ALA A 210 1.16 9.63 6.61
CA ALA A 210 0.53 10.82 7.18
C ALA A 210 -0.86 10.55 7.77
N LYS A 211 -1.65 9.66 7.13
CA LYS A 211 -2.94 9.22 7.69
C LYS A 211 -2.78 8.51 9.03
N LYS A 212 -1.75 7.66 9.16
CA LYS A 212 -1.43 6.99 10.44
C LYS A 212 -1.02 8.01 11.51
N LEU A 213 -0.22 9.02 11.15
CA LEU A 213 0.12 10.12 12.07
C LEU A 213 -1.11 10.88 12.54
N LEU A 214 -2.03 11.20 11.62
CA LEU A 214 -3.27 11.92 11.92
C LEU A 214 -4.15 11.12 12.90
N GLU A 215 -4.27 9.81 12.70
CA GLU A 215 -5.00 8.92 13.62
C GLU A 215 -4.38 8.91 15.03
N GLU A 216 -3.05 8.88 15.12
CA GLU A 216 -2.34 8.92 16.40
C GLU A 216 -2.48 10.26 17.12
N GLU A 217 -2.46 11.39 16.41
CA GLU A 217 -2.74 12.70 17.00
C GLU A 217 -4.17 12.77 17.54
N ALA A 218 -5.16 12.28 16.78
CA ALA A 218 -6.55 12.24 17.22
C ALA A 218 -6.74 11.40 18.50
N LYS A 219 -6.07 10.24 18.60
CA LYS A 219 -6.09 9.41 19.82
C LYS A 219 -5.51 10.10 21.05
N LYS A 220 -4.50 10.97 20.88
CA LYS A 220 -3.94 11.76 21.98
C LYS A 220 -4.93 12.82 22.45
N SER A 221 -5.60 13.51 21.54
CA SER A 221 -6.60 14.53 21.87
C SER A 221 -7.81 13.99 22.62
N VAL A 222 -8.14 12.70 22.48
CA VAL A 222 -9.24 12.04 23.22
C VAL A 222 -8.81 11.56 24.62
N LYS A 223 -7.50 11.38 24.84
CA LYS A 223 -6.94 10.92 26.13
C LYS A 223 -6.50 12.06 27.05
N ALA A 224 -6.48 13.30 26.53
CA ALA A 224 -6.16 14.52 27.26
C ALA A 224 -7.45 15.19 27.74
#